data_AF-A0A0G0LTC7-F1
#
_entry.id   AF-A0A0G0LTC7-F1
#
_cell.length_a   1.000
_cell.length_b   1.000
_cell.length_c   1.000
_cell.angle_alpha   90.00
_cell.angle_beta   90.00
_cell.angle_gamma   90.00
#
_symmetry.space_group_name_H-M   'P 1'
#
loop_
_entity.id
_entity.type
_entity.pdbx_description
1 polymer ?
#
loop_
_entity_poly.entity_id
_entity_poly.type
_entity_poly.pdbx_seq_one_letter_code
_entity_poly.pdbx_strand_id
1 'polypeptide(L)'
;MPDLKIDTSSFDFAGEEVSFLTLDGCVENYMAPKLKSRFMDLCDEGKYNIILDLKNVEFIDASGLGVMVGGFKRVKNYKGMLGILDAQENILKIFRITGLINVFPFYETVNGVAREYVSSVKAINQLADNQKRSLVLECVRKYANKD
;
A
#
# COMPACT_ATOMS: atom_id res chain seq x y z
N MET A 1 -12.27 23.59 1.64
CA MET A 1 -12.21 22.11 1.69
C MET A 1 -10.81 21.75 2.15
N PRO A 2 -10.63 20.85 3.12
CA PRO A 2 -9.29 20.42 3.51
C PRO A 2 -8.61 19.74 2.32
N ASP A 3 -7.32 20.04 2.11
CA ASP A 3 -6.47 19.42 1.08
C ASP A 3 -6.17 17.96 1.49
N LEU A 4 -6.08 17.06 0.50
CA LEU A 4 -5.61 15.69 0.74
C LEU A 4 -4.13 15.76 1.10
N LYS A 5 -3.79 15.37 2.32
CA LYS A 5 -2.37 15.21 2.69
C LYS A 5 -1.88 13.86 2.19
N ILE A 6 -0.66 13.88 1.68
CA ILE A 6 -0.01 12.70 1.12
C ILE A 6 1.40 12.66 1.68
N ASP A 7 1.65 11.74 2.60
CA ASP A 7 2.98 11.50 3.14
C ASP A 7 3.56 10.22 2.54
N THR A 8 4.87 10.19 2.33
CA THR A 8 5.56 8.98 1.88
C THR A 8 6.60 8.56 2.90
N SER A 9 6.61 7.27 3.19
CA SER A 9 7.71 6.61 3.87
C SER A 9 8.12 5.35 3.10
N SER A 10 9.34 4.86 3.35
CA SER A 10 9.80 3.59 2.80
C SER A 10 10.17 2.65 3.94
N PHE A 11 9.91 1.38 3.73
CA PHE A 11 10.23 0.31 4.64
C PHE A 11 10.97 -0.79 3.89
N ASP A 12 12.10 -1.23 4.44
CA ASP A 12 12.74 -2.46 4.00
C ASP A 12 12.07 -3.64 4.70
N PHE A 13 11.59 -4.58 3.88
CA PHE A 13 11.10 -5.88 4.33
C PHE A 13 11.97 -6.99 3.72
N ALA A 14 13.05 -7.32 4.44
CA ALA A 14 13.99 -8.37 4.05
C ALA A 14 14.68 -8.10 2.70
N GLY A 15 15.17 -6.88 2.49
CA GLY A 15 15.93 -6.48 1.29
C GLY A 15 15.07 -5.94 0.15
N GLU A 16 13.75 -5.91 0.32
CA GLU A 16 12.83 -5.30 -0.64
C GLU A 16 12.24 -4.04 -0.04
N GLU A 17 12.48 -2.93 -0.71
CA GLU A 17 11.93 -1.64 -0.34
C GLU A 17 10.46 -1.56 -0.77
N VAL A 18 9.60 -1.22 0.20
CA VAL A 18 8.18 -0.98 0.01
C VAL A 18 7.87 0.45 0.41
N SER A 19 7.28 1.20 -0.51
CA SER A 19 6.85 2.57 -0.29
C SER A 19 5.44 2.59 0.31
N PHE A 20 5.25 3.35 1.37
CA PHE A 20 3.96 3.57 2.01
C PHE A 20 3.53 4.99 1.73
N LEU A 21 2.35 5.12 1.14
CA LEU A 21 1.72 6.38 0.83
C LEU A 21 0.53 6.58 1.77
N THR A 22 0.73 7.37 2.82
CA THR A 22 -0.30 7.65 3.82
C THR A 22 -1.16 8.80 3.35
N LEU A 23 -2.47 8.56 3.29
CA LEU A 23 -3.48 9.52 2.86
C LEU A 23 -4.30 9.98 4.07
N ASP A 24 -4.45 11.30 4.22
CA ASP A 24 -5.27 11.93 5.26
C ASP A 24 -6.22 12.95 4.62
N GLY A 25 -7.53 12.70 4.77
CA GLY A 25 -8.62 13.49 4.20
C GLY A 25 -9.47 12.75 3.17
N CYS A 26 -9.93 13.47 2.14
CA CYS A 26 -10.85 12.94 1.11
C CYS A 26 -10.15 12.77 -0.25
N VAL A 27 -10.37 11.63 -0.90
CA VAL A 27 -9.83 11.34 -2.24
C VAL A 27 -10.92 11.57 -3.29
N GLU A 28 -11.02 12.82 -3.74
CA GLU A 28 -12.03 13.29 -4.69
C GLU A 28 -11.41 13.78 -5.99
N ASN A 29 -12.24 14.07 -7.01
CA ASN A 29 -11.81 14.56 -8.32
C ASN A 29 -10.76 15.69 -8.28
N TYR A 30 -10.90 16.67 -7.38
CA TYR A 30 -9.95 17.79 -7.32
C TYR A 30 -8.56 17.37 -6.77
N MET A 31 -8.52 16.30 -5.97
CA MET A 31 -7.31 15.73 -5.38
C MET A 31 -6.70 14.61 -6.22
N ALA A 32 -7.49 14.00 -7.10
CA ALA A 32 -7.08 12.89 -7.97
C ALA A 32 -5.80 13.20 -8.78
N PRO A 33 -5.60 14.41 -9.36
CA PRO A 33 -4.34 14.75 -10.05
C PRO A 33 -3.12 14.70 -9.13
N LYS A 34 -3.24 15.16 -7.87
CA LYS A 34 -2.16 15.16 -6.88
C LYS A 34 -1.74 13.75 -6.52
N LEU A 35 -2.73 12.89 -6.20
CA LEU A 35 -2.47 11.47 -5.92
C LEU A 35 -1.88 10.75 -7.14
N LYS A 36 -2.38 11.04 -8.35
CA LYS A 36 -1.85 10.49 -9.59
C LYS A 36 -0.40 10.91 -9.82
N SER A 37 -0.07 12.20 -9.64
CA SER A 37 1.30 12.70 -9.75
C SER A 37 2.21 11.93 -8.81
N ARG A 38 1.79 11.76 -7.56
CA ARG A 38 2.62 11.07 -6.58
C ARG A 38 2.87 9.59 -6.93
N PHE A 39 1.88 8.90 -7.48
CA PHE A 39 2.09 7.56 -8.03
C PHE A 39 3.08 7.53 -9.19
N MET A 40 3.02 8.52 -10.08
CA MET A 40 3.95 8.63 -11.20
C MET A 40 5.37 8.90 -10.71
N ASP A 41 5.55 9.84 -9.77
CA ASP A 41 6.86 10.15 -9.18
C ASP A 41 7.49 8.89 -8.56
N LEU A 42 6.73 8.12 -7.77
CA LEU A 42 7.23 6.86 -7.19
C LEU A 42 7.63 5.86 -8.28
N CYS A 43 6.82 5.70 -9.32
CA CYS A 43 7.15 4.79 -10.42
C CYS A 43 8.41 5.25 -11.19
N ASP A 44 8.57 6.56 -11.38
CA ASP A 44 9.71 7.13 -12.09
C ASP A 44 11.00 7.05 -11.24
N GLU A 45 10.86 7.04 -9.91
CA GLU A 45 11.90 6.67 -8.94
C GLU A 45 12.21 5.15 -8.91
N GLY A 46 11.50 4.33 -9.70
CA GLY A 46 11.66 2.88 -9.74
C GLY A 46 10.98 2.12 -8.59
N LYS A 47 10.11 2.79 -7.82
CA LYS A 47 9.38 2.21 -6.70
C LYS A 47 8.05 1.64 -7.17
N TYR A 48 7.97 0.31 -7.25
CA TYR A 48 6.79 -0.39 -7.75
C TYR A 48 6.05 -1.23 -6.69
N ASN A 49 6.63 -1.37 -5.50
CA ASN A 49 5.97 -1.98 -4.35
C ASN A 49 5.44 -0.86 -3.46
N ILE A 50 4.13 -0.61 -3.56
CA ILE A 50 3.47 0.53 -2.95
C ILE A 50 2.31 0.04 -2.07
N ILE A 51 2.18 0.60 -0.88
CA ILE A 51 1.04 0.41 0.03
C ILE A 51 0.38 1.76 0.23
N LEU A 52 -0.92 1.84 -0.03
CA LEU A 52 -1.75 2.99 0.35
C LEU A 52 -2.27 2.78 1.76
N ASP A 53 -1.85 3.62 2.69
CA ASP A 53 -2.43 3.67 4.03
C ASP A 53 -3.62 4.63 4.02
N LEU A 54 -4.81 4.07 4.28
CA LEU A 54 -6.10 4.74 4.23
C LEU A 54 -6.71 4.96 5.63
N LYS A 55 -5.92 4.83 6.71
CA LYS A 55 -6.39 4.95 8.10
C LYS A 55 -7.18 6.22 8.36
N ASN A 56 -6.73 7.32 7.76
CA ASN A 56 -7.30 8.66 7.92
C ASN A 56 -8.07 9.13 6.67
N VAL A 57 -8.47 8.20 5.79
CA VAL A 57 -9.28 8.54 4.61
C VAL A 57 -10.76 8.40 4.95
N GLU A 58 -11.48 9.52 4.88
CA GLU A 58 -12.89 9.60 5.26
C GLU A 58 -13.81 9.30 4.07
N PHE A 59 -13.35 9.58 2.85
CA PHE A 59 -14.16 9.46 1.64
C PHE A 59 -13.32 9.22 0.38
N ILE A 60 -13.85 8.44 -0.56
CA ILE A 60 -13.27 8.19 -1.88
C ILE A 60 -14.39 8.18 -2.94
N ASP A 61 -14.23 8.95 -4.01
CA ASP A 61 -15.14 8.94 -5.17
C ASP A 61 -14.63 8.06 -6.33
N ALA A 62 -15.40 8.01 -7.43
CA ALA A 62 -15.01 7.27 -8.63
C ALA A 62 -13.68 7.75 -9.24
N SER A 63 -13.35 9.05 -9.09
CA SER A 63 -12.11 9.64 -9.58
C SER A 63 -10.91 9.13 -8.80
N GLY A 64 -11.02 9.09 -7.47
CA GLY A 64 -10.02 8.53 -6.57
C GLY A 64 -9.76 7.05 -6.86
N LEU A 65 -10.83 6.25 -6.98
CA LEU A 65 -10.72 4.84 -7.36
C LEU A 65 -10.06 4.67 -8.74
N GLY A 66 -10.40 5.52 -9.71
CA GLY A 66 -9.80 5.52 -11.04
C GLY A 66 -8.28 5.75 -11.00
N VAL A 67 -7.81 6.65 -10.14
CA VAL A 67 -6.37 6.87 -9.91
C VAL A 67 -5.71 5.63 -9.30
N MET A 68 -6.33 5.00 -8.29
CA MET A 68 -5.80 3.79 -7.66
C MET A 68 -5.70 2.62 -8.65
N VAL A 69 -6.72 2.43 -9.49
CA VAL A 69 -6.71 1.42 -10.56
C VAL A 69 -5.64 1.73 -11.61
N GLY A 70 -5.46 3.00 -11.97
CA GLY A 70 -4.37 3.42 -12.87
C GLY A 70 -2.99 3.14 -12.29
N GLY A 71 -2.78 3.47 -11.01
CA GLY A 71 -1.56 3.16 -10.26
C GLY A 71 -1.29 1.66 -10.21
N PHE A 72 -2.31 0.86 -9.88
CA PHE A 72 -2.22 -0.61 -9.86
C PHE A 72 -1.76 -1.16 -11.21
N LYS A 73 -2.40 -0.75 -12.31
CA LYS A 73 -2.02 -1.18 -13.66
C LYS A 73 -0.57 -0.80 -13.99
N ARG A 74 -0.14 0.40 -13.61
CA ARG A 74 1.22 0.88 -13.84
C ARG A 74 2.24 0.03 -13.09
N VAL A 75 2.08 -0.15 -11.77
CA VAL A 75 3.05 -0.96 -10.99
C VAL A 75 3.08 -2.42 -11.45
N LYS A 76 1.92 -2.97 -11.89
CA LYS A 76 1.86 -4.34 -12.42
C LYS A 76 2.66 -4.52 -13.70
N ASN A 77 2.77 -3.52 -14.56
CA ASN A 77 3.64 -3.58 -15.75
C ASN A 77 5.12 -3.76 -15.39
N TYR A 78 5.51 -3.35 -14.17
CA TYR A 78 6.85 -3.51 -13.63
C TYR A 78 6.95 -4.66 -12.61
N LYS A 79 6.00 -5.60 -12.63
CA LYS A 79 5.91 -6.74 -11.69
C LYS A 79 5.83 -6.33 -10.20
N GLY A 80 5.49 -5.08 -9.92
CA GLY A 80 5.26 -4.60 -8.57
C GLY A 80 3.87 -4.93 -8.02
N MET A 81 3.57 -4.35 -6.88
CA MET A 81 2.31 -4.52 -6.17
C MET A 81 1.81 -3.17 -5.65
N LEU A 82 0.51 -2.94 -5.76
CA LEU A 82 -0.18 -1.87 -5.06
C LEU A 82 -1.18 -2.50 -4.09
N GLY A 83 -0.98 -2.32 -2.79
CA GLY A 83 -1.86 -2.81 -1.73
C GLY A 83 -2.51 -1.69 -0.92
N ILE A 84 -3.51 -2.04 -0.14
CA ILE A 84 -4.27 -1.13 0.72
C ILE A 84 -4.04 -1.54 2.19
N LEU A 85 -3.76 -0.57 3.05
CA LEU A 85 -3.58 -0.71 4.48
C LEU A 85 -4.63 0.14 5.22
N ASP A 86 -5.17 -0.39 6.32
CA ASP A 86 -6.00 0.34 7.30
C ASP A 86 -7.22 1.06 6.69
N ALA A 87 -7.83 0.47 5.66
CA ALA A 87 -9.07 1.01 5.10
C ALA A 87 -10.22 0.90 6.10
N GLN A 88 -10.86 2.03 6.41
CA GLN A 88 -12.05 2.09 7.25
C GLN A 88 -13.25 1.35 6.61
N GLU A 89 -14.22 0.90 7.42
CA GLU A 89 -15.34 0.06 6.95
C GLU A 89 -16.21 0.74 5.85
N ASN A 90 -16.41 2.06 5.93
CA ASN A 90 -17.05 2.85 4.87
C ASN A 90 -16.26 2.77 3.55
N ILE A 91 -14.93 2.86 3.61
CA ILE A 91 -14.05 2.75 2.46
C ILE A 91 -14.06 1.31 1.92
N LEU A 92 -13.96 0.30 2.79
CA LEU A 92 -14.05 -1.12 2.41
C LEU A 92 -15.37 -1.44 1.70
N LYS A 93 -16.50 -0.89 2.15
CA LYS A 93 -17.80 -1.02 1.48
C LYS A 93 -17.76 -0.51 0.04
N ILE A 94 -17.10 0.63 -0.21
CA ILE A 94 -16.93 1.17 -1.56
C ILE A 94 -16.13 0.19 -2.43
N PHE A 95 -15.02 -0.36 -1.92
CA PHE A 95 -14.24 -1.38 -2.64
C PHE A 95 -15.05 -2.66 -2.90
N ARG A 96 -15.91 -3.09 -1.98
CA ARG A 96 -16.78 -4.27 -2.17
C ARG A 96 -17.85 -4.03 -3.24
N ILE A 97 -18.57 -2.91 -3.16
CA ILE A 97 -19.65 -2.57 -4.11
C ILE A 97 -19.09 -2.42 -5.53
N THR A 98 -17.90 -1.85 -5.65
CA THR A 98 -17.23 -1.66 -6.96
C THR A 98 -16.50 -2.91 -7.46
N GLY A 99 -16.45 -3.99 -6.67
CA GLY A 99 -15.70 -5.21 -6.98
C GLY A 99 -14.17 -5.08 -6.90
N LEU A 100 -13.66 -3.88 -6.58
CA LEU A 100 -12.24 -3.61 -6.44
C LEU A 100 -11.60 -4.29 -5.23
N ILE A 101 -12.40 -4.77 -4.27
CA ILE A 101 -11.93 -5.60 -3.15
C ILE A 101 -11.16 -6.84 -3.62
N ASN A 102 -11.44 -7.35 -4.83
CA ASN A 102 -10.78 -8.50 -5.42
C ASN A 102 -9.56 -8.13 -6.30
N VAL A 103 -9.30 -6.84 -6.48
CA VAL A 103 -8.23 -6.33 -7.34
C VAL A 103 -6.97 -6.02 -6.53
N PHE A 104 -7.15 -5.44 -5.34
CA PHE A 104 -6.05 -5.07 -4.45
C PHE A 104 -5.91 -6.08 -3.31
N PRO A 105 -4.68 -6.37 -2.85
CA PRO A 105 -4.50 -6.95 -1.52
C PRO A 105 -4.82 -5.90 -0.45
N PHE A 106 -5.50 -6.34 0.61
CA PHE A 106 -5.84 -5.53 1.77
C PHE A 106 -5.12 -6.04 3.02
N TYR A 107 -4.64 -5.13 3.84
CA TYR A 107 -3.93 -5.39 5.07
C TYR A 107 -4.54 -4.56 6.21
N GLU A 108 -4.58 -5.13 7.40
CA GLU A 108 -5.04 -4.43 8.61
C GLU A 108 -3.88 -3.83 9.42
N THR A 109 -2.63 -4.21 9.12
CA THR A 109 -1.45 -3.75 9.88
C THR A 109 -0.23 -3.73 8.98
N VAL A 110 0.77 -2.89 9.33
CA VAL A 110 2.10 -2.93 8.69
C VAL A 110 2.72 -4.32 8.83
N ASN A 111 2.44 -5.00 9.94
CA ASN A 111 2.85 -6.38 10.17
C ASN A 111 2.23 -7.38 9.20
N GLY A 112 0.99 -7.17 8.76
CA GLY A 112 0.35 -7.94 7.70
C GLY A 112 1.07 -7.77 6.36
N VAL A 113 1.43 -6.53 6.01
CA VAL A 113 2.25 -6.22 4.83
C VAL A 113 3.59 -6.94 4.93
N ALA A 114 4.31 -6.77 6.04
CA ALA A 114 5.63 -7.36 6.23
C ALA A 114 5.59 -8.89 6.09
N ARG A 115 4.56 -9.57 6.62
CA ARG A 115 4.40 -11.02 6.46
C ARG A 115 4.25 -11.45 5.01
N GLU A 116 3.42 -10.74 4.25
CA GLU A 116 3.22 -11.03 2.83
C GLU A 116 4.51 -10.83 2.05
N TYR A 117 5.14 -9.66 2.19
CA TYR A 117 6.38 -9.36 1.50
C TYR A 117 7.50 -10.31 1.92
N VAL A 118 7.74 -10.55 3.21
CA VAL A 118 8.78 -11.53 3.61
C VAL A 118 8.49 -12.96 3.08
N SER A 119 7.23 -13.30 2.82
CA SER A 119 6.86 -14.57 2.18
C SER A 119 7.11 -14.56 0.67
N SER A 120 6.93 -13.42 -0.02
CA SER A 120 7.11 -13.25 -1.48
C SER A 120 8.53 -12.87 -1.91
N VAL A 121 9.18 -11.96 -1.18
CA VAL A 121 10.55 -11.40 -1.34
C VAL A 121 11.63 -12.44 -1.13
N LYS A 122 11.26 -13.60 -0.60
CA LYS A 122 12.09 -14.79 -0.69
C LYS A 122 12.14 -15.34 -2.11
N ALA A 123 12.54 -14.50 -3.06
CA ALA A 123 13.51 -14.84 -4.06
C ALA A 123 14.83 -15.33 -3.40
N ILE A 124 14.79 -16.46 -2.68
CA ILE A 124 15.89 -17.40 -2.40
C ILE A 124 15.34 -18.84 -2.19
N ASN A 125 14.11 -19.07 -1.69
CA ASN A 125 13.56 -20.42 -1.32
C ASN A 125 14.39 -21.28 -0.33
N GLN A 126 15.57 -20.84 0.12
CA GLN A 126 16.48 -21.61 1.00
C GLN A 126 16.32 -21.33 2.49
N LEU A 127 15.53 -20.33 2.90
CA LEU A 127 15.39 -20.00 4.32
C LEU A 127 14.35 -20.91 4.98
N ALA A 128 14.76 -21.57 6.07
CA ALA A 128 13.88 -22.40 6.88
C ALA A 128 12.78 -21.56 7.57
N ASP A 129 11.67 -22.21 7.96
CA ASP A 129 10.49 -21.52 8.51
C ASP A 129 10.77 -20.79 9.83
N ASN A 130 11.73 -21.27 10.62
CA ASN A 130 12.21 -20.57 11.81
C ASN A 130 12.92 -19.24 11.46
N GLN A 131 13.70 -19.20 10.37
CA GLN A 131 14.36 -17.98 9.89
C GLN A 131 13.34 -17.00 9.28
N LYS A 132 12.30 -17.50 8.58
CA LYS A 132 11.15 -16.68 8.16
C LYS A 132 10.51 -16.01 9.36
N ARG A 133 10.11 -16.79 10.38
CA ARG A 133 9.51 -16.27 11.62
C ARG A 133 10.43 -15.27 12.30
N SER A 134 11.73 -15.51 12.37
CA SER A 134 12.68 -14.57 12.98
C SER A 134 12.75 -13.23 12.25
N LEU A 135 12.87 -13.23 10.92
CA LEU A 135 12.89 -12.00 10.10
C LEU A 135 11.56 -11.24 10.16
N VAL A 136 10.45 -11.97 10.11
CA VAL A 136 9.12 -11.38 10.32
C VAL A 136 9.06 -10.77 11.71
N LEU A 137 9.49 -11.47 12.77
CA LEU A 137 9.49 -10.94 14.13
C LEU A 137 10.44 -9.75 14.29
N GLU A 138 11.57 -9.71 13.59
CA GLU A 138 12.48 -8.58 13.58
C GLU A 138 11.87 -7.37 12.86
N CYS A 139 11.30 -7.56 11.67
CA CYS A 139 10.55 -6.52 10.96
C CYS A 139 9.39 -6.04 11.83
N VAL A 140 8.60 -6.95 12.38
CA VAL A 140 7.49 -6.65 13.28
C VAL A 140 7.98 -5.87 14.48
N ARG A 141 9.05 -6.28 15.16
CA ARG A 141 9.62 -5.51 16.29
C ARG A 141 10.10 -4.13 15.88
N LYS A 142 10.74 -4.02 14.72
CA LYS A 142 11.20 -2.74 14.15
C LYS A 142 10.03 -1.79 13.88
N TYR A 143 8.84 -2.33 13.63
CA TYR A 143 7.65 -1.57 13.26
C TYR A 143 6.49 -1.64 14.27
N ALA A 144 6.67 -2.31 15.41
CA ALA A 144 5.64 -2.56 16.42
C ALA A 144 5.10 -1.30 17.11
N ASN A 145 5.83 -0.18 17.02
CA ASN A 145 5.41 1.12 17.55
C ASN A 145 4.83 2.05 16.46
N LYS A 146 4.62 1.54 15.24
CA LYS A 146 4.03 2.30 14.11
C LYS A 146 2.56 1.94 13.82
N ASP A 147 2.01 0.93 14.49
CA ASP A 147 0.58 0.57 14.43
C ASP A 147 -0.27 1.53 15.30
#